data_AF-A0AAE3DSB9-F1
#
_entry.id   AF-A0AAE3DSB9-F1
#
_cell.length_a   1.000
_cell.length_b   1.000
_cell.length_c   1.000
_cell.angle_alpha   90.00
_cell.angle_beta   90.00
_cell.angle_gamma   90.00
#
_symmetry.space_group_name_H-M   'P 1'
#
loop_
_entity.id
_entity.type
_entity.pdbx_description
1 polymer ?
#
loop_
_entity_poly.entity_id
_entity_poly.type
_entity_poly.pdbx_seq_one_letter_code
_entity_poly.pdbx_strand_id
1 'polypeptide(L)'
;MGDILRYYSHSGKVKAVSTSREKRKLITDNAEHPEVICRWWDNFFELDNSVMSQHGVLDEVLFKQEDGSYTRIDITKESQEVQERNDWGNLWAQSLPKYIPEGFKIKEELEPVYNETEYRDSVYEPYMTEKCVPDQWPDLEHSEEIAELEASIKDYITQCQAKWVAGQSDINADWDGYLEQLDKLGLDQYLEYKGAVKAE
;
A
#
# COMPACT_ATOMS: atom_id res chain seq x y z
N MET A 1 -0.58 8.92 -10.43
CA MET A 1 0.40 8.99 -9.32
C MET A 1 0.49 7.59 -8.76
N GLY A 2 1.54 6.88 -9.15
CA GLY A 2 1.66 5.42 -9.02
C GLY A 2 1.96 4.95 -7.60
N ASP A 3 1.63 3.68 -7.38
CA ASP A 3 1.85 2.95 -6.14
C ASP A 3 3.34 2.89 -5.81
N ILE A 4 3.73 3.38 -4.63
CA ILE A 4 5.06 3.16 -4.06
C ILE A 4 4.87 2.57 -2.66
N LEU A 5 4.58 1.26 -2.62
CA LEU A 5 4.92 0.43 -1.48
C LEU A 5 6.35 -0.06 -1.68
N ARG A 6 7.31 0.69 -1.15
CA ARG A 6 8.65 0.16 -0.93
C ARG A 6 8.71 -0.34 0.50
N TYR A 7 8.70 -1.66 0.66
CA TYR A 7 9.12 -2.29 1.90
C TYR A 7 10.64 -2.13 2.02
N TYR A 8 11.10 -1.61 3.15
CA TYR A 8 12.51 -1.38 3.41
C TYR A 8 12.96 -2.15 4.65
N SER A 9 14.07 -2.88 4.49
CA SER A 9 14.93 -3.33 5.58
C SER A 9 15.53 -2.10 6.29
N HIS A 10 15.85 -2.26 7.57
CA HIS A 10 16.39 -1.25 8.49
C HIS A 10 17.66 -0.51 8.02
N SER A 11 18.19 -0.85 6.84
CA SER A 11 19.46 -0.40 6.26
C SER A 11 19.42 0.96 5.51
N GLY A 12 18.35 1.76 5.65
CA GLY A 12 18.40 3.21 5.47
C GLY A 12 18.68 3.74 4.06
N LYS A 13 17.94 3.28 3.03
CA LYS A 13 18.04 3.84 1.67
C LYS A 13 16.69 4.25 1.09
N VAL A 14 16.07 5.30 1.65
CA VAL A 14 14.84 5.91 1.13
C VAL A 14 14.93 7.42 1.27
N LYS A 15 14.24 8.19 0.43
CA LYS A 15 14.14 9.65 0.60
C LYS A 15 12.73 10.15 0.98
N ALA A 16 11.72 9.26 0.98
CA ALA A 16 10.36 9.46 1.51
C ALA A 16 9.55 8.14 1.40
N VAL A 17 8.65 7.87 2.36
CA VAL A 17 7.67 6.78 2.29
C VAL A 17 6.27 7.39 2.16
N SER A 18 5.61 7.16 1.04
CA SER A 18 4.19 7.50 0.83
C SER A 18 3.38 6.22 0.85
N THR A 19 2.77 5.87 1.99
CA THR A 19 1.87 4.70 2.06
C THR A 19 0.47 5.09 1.56
N SER A 20 0.23 4.93 0.27
CA SER A 20 -1.12 4.87 -0.30
C SER A 20 -1.29 3.46 -0.86
N ARG A 21 -1.99 2.60 -0.14
CA ARG A 21 -2.38 1.27 -0.61
C ARG A 21 -3.60 1.47 -1.51
N GLU A 22 -3.42 1.52 -2.84
CA GLU A 22 -4.45 1.55 -3.91
C GLU A 22 -5.60 2.58 -3.83
N LYS A 23 -5.73 3.36 -2.75
CA LYS A 23 -6.79 4.34 -2.55
C LYS A 23 -6.44 5.64 -3.28
N ARG A 24 -6.58 5.62 -4.60
CA ARG A 24 -6.44 6.80 -5.45
C ARG A 24 -7.59 7.76 -5.16
N LYS A 25 -7.30 8.90 -4.53
CA LYS A 25 -8.23 10.03 -4.46
C LYS A 25 -8.28 10.69 -5.83
N LEU A 26 -9.47 10.90 -6.36
CA LEU A 26 -9.71 11.46 -7.69
C LEU A 26 -10.60 12.70 -7.54
N ILE A 27 -10.30 13.74 -8.33
CA ILE A 27 -11.19 14.88 -8.52
C ILE A 27 -11.86 14.66 -9.87
N THR A 28 -13.19 14.62 -9.88
CA THR A 28 -13.96 14.45 -11.11
C THR A 28 -14.15 15.78 -11.83
N ASP A 29 -14.49 15.72 -13.10
CA ASP A 29 -14.90 16.86 -13.92
C ASP A 29 -16.16 17.59 -13.38
N ASN A 30 -16.95 16.92 -12.54
CA ASN A 30 -18.13 17.48 -11.89
C ASN A 30 -17.82 18.30 -10.61
N ALA A 31 -16.57 18.42 -10.19
CA ALA A 31 -16.22 19.21 -9.01
C ALA A 31 -16.38 20.71 -9.29
N GLU A 32 -17.27 21.39 -8.55
CA GLU A 32 -17.51 22.84 -8.70
C GLU A 32 -16.31 23.69 -8.27
N HIS A 33 -15.55 23.22 -7.27
CA HIS A 33 -14.41 23.92 -6.66
C HIS A 33 -13.19 23.01 -6.47
N PRO A 34 -12.57 22.53 -7.56
CA PRO A 34 -11.44 21.60 -7.49
C PRO A 34 -10.25 22.19 -6.73
N GLU A 35 -10.03 23.50 -6.78
CA GLU A 35 -8.99 24.21 -6.05
C GLU A 35 -9.16 24.14 -4.53
N VAL A 36 -10.40 24.16 -4.04
CA VAL A 36 -10.69 24.03 -2.61
C VAL A 36 -10.45 22.60 -2.15
N ILE A 37 -10.82 21.61 -2.97
CA ILE A 37 -10.55 20.20 -2.71
C ILE A 37 -9.04 19.96 -2.63
N CYS A 38 -8.27 20.50 -3.59
CA CYS A 38 -6.82 20.44 -3.58
C CYS A 38 -6.22 21.07 -2.32
N ARG A 39 -6.65 22.27 -1.93
CA ARG A 39 -6.15 22.93 -0.72
C ARG A 39 -6.50 22.14 0.56
N TRP A 40 -7.67 21.54 0.61
CA TRP A 40 -8.04 20.67 1.72
C TRP A 40 -7.20 19.39 1.76
N TRP A 41 -6.82 18.83 0.60
CA TRP A 41 -5.90 17.70 0.55
C TRP A 41 -4.47 18.06 0.94
N ASP A 42 -3.99 19.21 0.50
CA ASP A 42 -2.66 19.73 0.84
C ASP A 42 -2.49 19.84 2.36
N ASN A 43 -3.56 20.25 3.07
CA ASN A 43 -3.57 20.31 4.53
C ASN A 43 -3.26 18.97 5.20
N PHE A 44 -3.54 17.80 4.59
CA PHE A 44 -3.15 16.51 5.19
C PHE A 44 -1.64 16.27 5.20
N PHE A 45 -0.90 16.91 4.29
CA PHE A 45 0.55 16.81 4.23
C PHE A 45 1.26 17.72 5.24
N GLU A 46 0.53 18.60 5.92
CA GLU A 46 1.05 19.28 7.10
C GLU A 46 1.44 18.25 8.17
N LEU A 47 2.61 18.44 8.77
CA LEU A 47 3.20 17.46 9.68
C LEU A 47 2.25 17.13 10.84
N ASP A 48 1.63 18.15 11.45
CA ASP A 48 0.67 17.96 12.55
C ASP A 48 -0.47 17.02 12.16
N ASN A 49 -1.09 17.24 11.00
CA ASN A 49 -2.20 16.43 10.51
C ASN A 49 -1.74 15.01 10.14
N SER A 50 -0.55 14.88 9.57
CA SER A 50 0.06 13.58 9.24
C SER A 50 0.36 12.74 10.48
N VAL A 51 0.85 13.35 11.55
CA VAL A 51 1.12 12.67 12.83
C VAL A 51 -0.20 12.33 13.53
N MET A 52 -1.16 13.25 13.58
CA MET A 52 -2.49 13.00 14.16
C MET A 52 -3.19 11.81 13.52
N SER A 53 -3.12 11.71 12.18
CA SER A 53 -3.78 10.64 11.43
C SER A 53 -3.35 9.23 11.84
N GLN A 54 -2.17 9.09 12.48
CA GLN A 54 -1.57 7.82 12.87
C GLN A 54 -1.53 7.60 14.38
N HIS A 55 -1.40 8.68 15.15
CA HIS A 55 -1.04 8.60 16.56
C HIS A 55 -2.11 9.17 17.50
N GLY A 56 -3.20 9.70 16.96
CA GLY A 56 -4.35 10.18 17.72
C GLY A 56 -4.52 11.70 17.69
N VAL A 57 -5.55 12.17 18.39
CA VAL A 57 -5.94 13.59 18.41
C VAL A 57 -4.88 14.43 19.15
N LEU A 58 -4.47 15.53 18.50
CA LEU A 58 -3.56 16.52 19.08
C LEU A 58 -4.20 17.22 20.27
N ASP A 59 -3.40 17.51 21.29
CA ASP A 59 -3.78 18.10 22.57
C ASP A 59 -4.70 17.21 23.45
N GLU A 60 -4.89 15.94 23.07
CA GLU A 60 -5.65 14.95 23.83
C GLU A 60 -4.79 13.75 24.21
N VAL A 61 -4.29 13.01 23.21
CA VAL A 61 -3.40 11.85 23.41
C VAL A 61 -2.02 12.06 22.79
N LEU A 62 -1.91 13.04 21.89
CA LEU A 62 -0.70 13.43 21.20
C LEU A 62 -0.39 14.89 21.52
N PHE A 63 0.83 15.21 21.93
CA PHE A 63 1.23 16.55 22.33
C PHE A 63 2.47 17.00 21.58
N LYS A 64 2.39 18.18 20.96
CA LYS A 64 3.53 18.83 20.28
C LYS A 64 4.34 19.62 21.29
N GLN A 65 5.65 19.42 21.27
CA GLN A 65 6.61 20.06 22.15
C GLN A 65 7.16 21.35 21.51
N GLU A 66 7.73 22.24 22.31
CA GLU A 66 8.33 23.49 21.82
C GLU A 66 9.49 23.25 20.84
N ASP A 67 10.19 22.11 20.96
CA ASP A 67 11.27 21.69 20.07
C ASP A 67 10.78 21.09 18.74
N GLY A 68 9.46 21.01 18.53
CA GLY A 68 8.83 20.42 17.36
C GLY A 68 8.73 18.90 17.38
N SER A 69 9.12 18.24 18.48
CA SER A 69 8.90 16.81 18.70
C SER A 69 7.47 16.54 19.19
N TYR A 70 7.05 15.26 19.16
CA TYR A 70 5.74 14.84 19.63
C TYR A 70 5.88 13.76 20.69
N THR A 71 5.02 13.84 21.69
CA THR A 71 4.88 12.84 22.74
C THR A 71 3.47 12.27 22.72
N ARG A 72 3.33 10.95 22.83
CA ARG A 72 2.05 10.26 22.94
C ARG A 72 1.94 9.59 24.30
N ILE A 73 0.81 9.82 24.97
CA ILE A 73 0.55 9.25 26.30
C ILE A 73 0.16 7.78 26.20
N ASP A 74 0.20 7.08 27.33
CA ASP A 74 -0.37 5.75 27.45
C ASP A 74 -1.91 5.82 27.47
N ILE A 75 -2.52 5.63 26.29
CA ILE A 75 -3.98 5.67 26.13
C ILE A 75 -4.72 4.62 26.97
N THR A 76 -4.06 3.54 27.41
CA THR A 76 -4.72 2.48 28.19
C THR A 76 -5.16 2.96 29.58
N LYS A 77 -4.61 4.09 30.03
CA LYS A 77 -4.95 4.75 31.30
C LYS A 77 -6.10 5.76 31.16
N GLU A 78 -6.51 6.06 29.94
CA GLU A 78 -7.57 7.03 29.64
C GLU A 78 -8.97 6.41 29.70
N SER A 79 -10.00 7.23 29.56
CA SER A 79 -11.38 6.77 29.55
C SER A 79 -11.70 5.84 28.35
N GLN A 80 -12.70 4.99 28.55
CA GLN A 80 -13.57 4.39 27.52
C GLN A 80 -13.49 5.07 26.13
N GLU A 81 -14.05 6.27 26.14
CA GLU A 81 -14.31 7.08 24.98
C GLU A 81 -13.03 7.58 24.30
N VAL A 82 -12.02 7.95 25.08
CA VAL A 82 -10.72 8.41 24.55
C VAL A 82 -9.99 7.25 23.89
N GLN A 83 -10.02 6.06 24.49
CA GLN A 83 -9.44 4.86 23.90
C GLN A 83 -10.11 4.49 22.58
N GLU A 84 -11.45 4.46 22.54
CA GLU A 84 -12.19 4.13 21.31
C GLU A 84 -11.96 5.17 20.21
N ARG A 85 -11.99 6.47 20.53
CA ARG A 85 -11.75 7.55 19.57
C ARG A 85 -10.36 7.50 18.95
N ASN A 86 -9.35 7.10 19.72
CA ASN A 86 -7.95 7.06 19.31
C ASN A 86 -7.46 5.64 18.98
N ASP A 87 -8.37 4.67 18.91
CA ASP A 87 -8.05 3.33 18.46
C ASP A 87 -7.61 3.37 16.98
N TRP A 88 -6.64 2.51 16.63
CA TRP A 88 -6.06 2.48 15.31
C TRP A 88 -7.11 2.27 14.20
N GLY A 89 -8.17 1.50 14.47
CA GLY A 89 -9.25 1.27 13.52
C GLY A 89 -10.16 2.47 13.28
N ASN A 90 -10.23 3.39 14.23
CA ASN A 90 -11.02 4.62 14.15
C ASN A 90 -10.19 5.83 13.66
N LEU A 91 -8.87 5.68 13.64
CA LEU A 91 -7.97 6.63 13.00
C LEU A 91 -7.92 6.43 11.48
N TRP A 92 -7.45 7.46 10.78
CA TRP A 92 -7.31 7.45 9.33
C TRP A 92 -5.90 7.08 8.85
N ALA A 93 -5.17 6.29 9.64
CA ALA A 93 -3.75 5.99 9.49
C ALA A 93 -3.37 5.41 8.11
N GLN A 94 -4.31 4.72 7.46
CA GLN A 94 -4.13 4.07 6.15
C GLN A 94 -4.93 4.73 5.01
N SER A 95 -5.78 5.72 5.32
CA SER A 95 -6.80 6.22 4.38
C SER A 95 -6.52 7.64 3.88
N LEU A 96 -5.64 8.38 4.56
CA LEU A 96 -5.28 9.74 4.16
C LEU A 96 -3.85 9.80 3.59
N PRO A 97 -3.63 10.59 2.52
CA PRO A 97 -2.30 11.03 2.14
C PRO A 97 -1.64 11.72 3.34
N LYS A 98 -0.34 11.50 3.49
CA LYS A 98 0.42 12.02 4.62
C LYS A 98 1.86 12.22 4.21
N TYR A 99 2.53 13.13 4.89
CA TYR A 99 3.97 13.34 4.81
C TYR A 99 4.57 13.08 6.19
N ILE A 100 5.46 12.11 6.27
CA ILE A 100 6.26 11.81 7.46
C ILE A 100 7.73 11.86 7.03
N PRO A 101 8.55 12.75 7.63
CA PRO A 101 9.99 12.81 7.34
C PRO A 101 10.68 11.47 7.62
N GLU A 102 11.76 11.19 6.89
CA GLU A 102 12.56 9.99 7.15
C GLU A 102 13.12 10.00 8.58
N GLY A 103 13.05 8.85 9.25
CA GLY A 103 13.54 8.72 10.62
C GLY A 103 12.71 9.48 11.67
N PHE A 104 11.59 10.08 11.27
CA PHE A 104 10.68 10.73 12.21
C PHE A 104 10.13 9.70 13.20
N LYS A 105 10.31 9.98 14.49
CA LYS A 105 9.81 9.17 15.60
C LYS A 105 9.10 10.07 16.59
N ILE A 106 7.97 9.59 17.08
CA ILE A 106 7.33 10.17 18.26
C ILE A 106 7.86 9.48 19.51
N LYS A 107 7.85 10.18 20.63
CA LYS A 107 8.16 9.59 21.94
C LYS A 107 6.85 9.02 22.50
N GLU A 108 6.78 7.72 22.70
CA GLU A 108 5.62 7.10 23.35
C GLU A 108 5.93 6.88 24.83
N GLU A 109 4.98 7.17 25.72
CA GLU A 109 5.12 6.88 27.15
C GLU A 109 5.19 5.37 27.41
N LEU A 110 4.43 4.61 26.61
CA LEU A 110 4.43 3.15 26.62
C LEU A 110 5.26 2.65 25.43
N GLU A 111 6.52 2.31 25.68
CA GLU A 111 7.31 1.58 24.69
C GLU A 111 6.70 0.18 24.47
N PRO A 112 6.62 -0.29 23.22
CA PRO A 112 6.05 -1.61 22.94
C PRO A 112 6.88 -2.68 23.66
N VAL A 113 6.18 -3.54 24.41
CA VAL A 113 6.79 -4.69 25.12
C VAL A 113 7.53 -5.63 24.15
N TYR A 114 7.16 -5.58 22.87
CA TYR A 114 7.71 -6.40 21.81
C TYR A 114 7.94 -5.59 20.53
N ASN A 115 9.16 -5.62 20.00
CA ASN A 115 9.50 -5.01 18.72
C ASN A 115 9.23 -5.99 17.57
N GLU A 116 7.98 -6.05 17.11
CA GLU A 116 7.56 -6.92 16.00
C GLU A 116 8.37 -6.68 14.73
N THR A 117 8.78 -5.43 14.48
CA THR A 117 9.53 -5.05 13.29
C THR A 117 10.88 -5.75 13.23
N GLU A 118 11.63 -5.73 14.33
CA GLU A 118 12.96 -6.36 14.39
C GLU A 118 12.88 -7.89 14.27
N TYR A 119 11.91 -8.51 14.95
CA TYR A 119 11.69 -9.95 14.81
C TYR A 119 11.28 -10.33 13.39
N ARG A 120 10.28 -9.64 12.82
CA ARG A 120 9.85 -9.84 11.43
C ARG A 120 11.05 -9.73 10.50
N ASP A 121 11.82 -8.66 10.58
CA ASP A 121 12.95 -8.43 9.68
C ASP A 121 13.99 -9.55 9.83
N SER A 122 14.30 -9.99 11.05
CA SER A 122 15.22 -11.12 11.29
C SER A 122 14.76 -12.45 10.67
N VAL A 123 13.46 -12.68 10.60
CA VAL A 123 12.87 -13.91 10.06
C VAL A 123 12.78 -13.86 8.54
N TYR A 124 12.41 -12.72 7.96
CA TYR A 124 12.13 -12.60 6.54
C TYR A 124 13.33 -12.16 5.70
N GLU A 125 14.23 -11.32 6.21
CA GLU A 125 15.37 -10.76 5.46
C GLU A 125 16.23 -11.83 4.73
N PRO A 126 16.52 -13.01 5.32
CA PRO A 126 17.26 -14.07 4.62
C PRO A 126 16.54 -14.68 3.41
N TYR A 127 15.22 -14.52 3.32
CA TYR A 127 14.38 -15.08 2.25
C TYR A 127 13.85 -14.03 1.28
N MET A 128 14.19 -12.75 1.47
CA MET A 128 13.76 -11.68 0.58
C MET A 128 14.50 -11.78 -0.75
N THR A 129 13.76 -11.66 -1.85
CA THR A 129 14.35 -11.59 -3.19
C THR A 129 14.95 -10.20 -3.41
N GLU A 130 16.22 -10.13 -3.80
CA GLU A 130 16.90 -8.84 -4.04
C GLU A 130 16.29 -8.04 -5.21
N LYS A 131 15.63 -8.72 -6.14
CA LYS A 131 15.05 -8.13 -7.34
C LYS A 131 13.55 -8.44 -7.40
N CYS A 132 12.74 -7.40 -7.49
CA CYS A 132 11.34 -7.50 -7.90
C CYS A 132 11.23 -7.21 -9.40
N VAL A 133 10.17 -7.75 -10.04
CA VAL A 133 9.79 -7.29 -11.38
C VAL A 133 9.43 -5.81 -11.25
N PRO A 134 10.11 -4.90 -11.98
CA PRO A 134 9.82 -3.49 -11.86
C PRO A 134 8.43 -3.19 -12.42
N ASP A 135 7.64 -2.40 -11.69
CA ASP A 135 6.37 -1.90 -12.20
C ASP A 135 6.66 -0.92 -13.36
N GLN A 136 6.32 -1.34 -14.57
CA GLN A 136 6.45 -0.50 -15.77
C GLN A 136 5.11 0.18 -16.02
N TRP A 137 5.15 1.49 -16.22
CA TRP A 137 3.99 2.19 -16.75
C TRP A 137 3.79 1.73 -18.19
N PRO A 138 2.65 1.10 -18.51
CA PRO A 138 2.37 0.78 -19.90
C PRO A 138 2.23 2.05 -20.72
N ASP A 139 2.40 1.93 -22.04
CA ASP A 139 2.04 3.01 -22.94
C ASP A 139 0.56 3.37 -22.74
N LEU A 140 0.27 4.67 -22.69
CA LEU A 140 -1.10 5.16 -22.55
C LEU A 140 -1.96 4.76 -23.75
N GLU A 141 -1.34 4.57 -24.92
CA GLU A 141 -2.01 4.15 -26.15
C GLU A 141 -2.74 2.81 -26.02
N HIS A 142 -2.24 1.89 -25.19
CA HIS A 142 -2.80 0.54 -25.03
C HIS A 142 -3.47 0.31 -23.67
N SER A 143 -3.77 1.38 -22.93
CA SER A 143 -4.24 1.25 -21.55
C SER A 143 -5.59 0.54 -21.41
N GLU A 144 -6.50 0.74 -22.37
CA GLU A 144 -7.81 0.06 -22.40
C GLU A 144 -7.66 -1.42 -22.75
N GLU A 145 -6.89 -1.75 -23.80
CA GLU A 145 -6.64 -3.13 -24.22
C GLU A 145 -5.92 -3.93 -23.13
N ILE A 146 -4.95 -3.32 -22.45
CA ILE A 146 -4.27 -3.95 -21.31
C ILE A 146 -5.27 -4.30 -20.22
N ALA A 147 -6.21 -3.41 -19.88
CA ALA A 147 -7.19 -3.67 -18.84
C ALA A 147 -8.13 -4.83 -19.21
N GLU A 148 -8.58 -4.89 -20.46
CA GLU A 148 -9.44 -5.97 -20.97
C GLU A 148 -8.72 -7.33 -21.00
N LEU A 149 -7.49 -7.36 -21.52
CA LEU A 149 -6.64 -8.55 -21.55
C LEU A 149 -6.33 -9.02 -20.12
N GLU A 150 -5.92 -8.11 -19.24
CA GLU A 150 -5.56 -8.40 -17.85
C GLU A 150 -6.74 -9.03 -17.09
N ALA A 151 -7.93 -8.47 -17.22
CA ALA A 151 -9.14 -9.01 -16.59
C ALA A 151 -9.43 -10.44 -17.07
N SER A 152 -9.45 -10.65 -18.38
CA SER A 152 -9.77 -11.95 -18.98
C SER A 152 -8.74 -13.03 -18.63
N ILE A 153 -7.45 -12.69 -18.68
CA ILE A 153 -6.34 -13.58 -18.33
C ILE A 153 -6.39 -13.91 -16.83
N LYS A 154 -6.51 -12.92 -15.95
CA LYS A 154 -6.55 -13.14 -14.50
C LYS A 154 -7.75 -13.98 -14.08
N ASP A 155 -8.92 -13.73 -14.67
CA ASP A 155 -10.13 -14.52 -14.38
C ASP A 155 -9.93 -15.99 -14.77
N TYR A 156 -9.35 -16.25 -15.95
CA TYR A 156 -9.07 -17.61 -16.38
C TYR A 156 -8.06 -18.33 -15.48
N ILE A 157 -6.94 -17.67 -15.15
CA ILE A 157 -5.93 -18.19 -14.22
C ILE A 157 -6.56 -18.53 -12.86
N THR A 158 -7.35 -17.60 -12.32
CA THR A 158 -8.01 -17.77 -11.01
C THR A 158 -8.97 -18.95 -11.01
N GLN A 159 -9.76 -19.12 -12.08
CA GLN A 159 -10.70 -20.24 -12.20
C GLN A 159 -9.98 -21.59 -12.31
N CYS A 160 -8.91 -21.69 -13.09
CA CYS A 160 -8.11 -22.92 -13.20
C CYS A 160 -7.42 -23.26 -11.88
N GLN A 161 -6.79 -22.28 -11.22
CA GLN A 161 -6.19 -22.46 -9.89
C GLN A 161 -7.22 -22.98 -8.88
N ALA A 162 -8.43 -22.40 -8.84
CA ALA A 162 -9.47 -22.85 -7.93
C ALA A 162 -9.87 -24.32 -8.17
N LYS A 163 -9.98 -24.76 -9.44
CA LYS A 163 -10.30 -26.16 -9.78
C LYS A 163 -9.19 -27.12 -9.36
N TRP A 164 -7.94 -26.77 -9.61
CA TRP A 164 -6.79 -27.60 -9.25
C TRP A 164 -6.63 -27.71 -7.74
N VAL A 165 -6.72 -26.61 -7.01
CA VAL A 165 -6.62 -26.60 -5.53
C VAL A 165 -7.78 -27.37 -4.89
N ALA A 166 -8.98 -27.27 -5.45
CA ALA A 166 -10.15 -28.01 -4.99
C ALA A 166 -10.17 -29.50 -5.44
N GLY A 167 -9.20 -29.94 -6.24
CA GLY A 167 -9.15 -31.30 -6.80
C GLY A 167 -10.28 -31.61 -7.79
N GLN A 168 -10.91 -30.59 -8.37
CA GLN A 168 -11.96 -30.75 -9.38
C GLN A 168 -11.42 -31.07 -10.77
N SER A 169 -10.13 -30.77 -11.02
CA SER A 169 -9.40 -31.17 -12.21
C SER A 169 -7.93 -31.43 -11.89
N ASP A 170 -7.21 -32.07 -12.81
CA ASP A 170 -5.79 -32.42 -12.65
C ASP A 170 -4.92 -31.47 -13.45
N ILE A 171 -4.06 -30.74 -12.74
CA ILE A 171 -3.11 -29.79 -13.34
C ILE A 171 -2.23 -30.46 -14.40
N ASN A 172 -1.83 -31.72 -14.20
CA ASN A 172 -0.93 -32.39 -15.13
C ASN A 172 -1.63 -32.75 -16.45
N ALA A 173 -2.94 -33.00 -16.39
CA ALA A 173 -3.74 -33.29 -17.57
C ALA A 173 -4.20 -32.02 -18.31
N ASP A 174 -4.43 -30.94 -17.56
CA ASP A 174 -5.00 -29.69 -18.09
C ASP A 174 -3.94 -28.71 -18.63
N TRP A 175 -2.66 -28.90 -18.29
CA TRP A 175 -1.61 -27.87 -18.46
C TRP A 175 -1.47 -27.35 -19.89
N ASP A 176 -1.42 -28.24 -20.89
CA ASP A 176 -1.26 -27.85 -22.29
C ASP A 176 -2.47 -27.04 -22.79
N GLY A 177 -3.68 -27.45 -22.41
CA GLY A 177 -4.91 -26.73 -22.74
C GLY A 177 -5.00 -25.38 -22.04
N TYR A 178 -4.46 -25.26 -20.82
CA TYR A 178 -4.33 -24.01 -20.10
C TYR A 178 -3.41 -23.02 -20.84
N LEU A 179 -2.24 -23.48 -21.31
CA LEU A 179 -1.33 -22.65 -22.09
C LEU A 179 -1.95 -22.21 -23.42
N GLU A 180 -2.60 -23.11 -24.16
CA GLU A 180 -3.31 -22.76 -25.40
C GLU A 180 -4.42 -21.72 -25.16
N GLN A 181 -5.13 -21.83 -24.04
CA GLN A 181 -6.19 -20.88 -23.73
C GLN A 181 -5.63 -19.51 -23.33
N LEU A 182 -4.51 -19.46 -22.62
CA LEU A 182 -3.82 -18.20 -22.32
C LEU A 182 -3.33 -17.49 -23.59
N ASP A 183 -2.80 -18.24 -24.55
CA ASP A 183 -2.41 -17.71 -25.86
C ASP A 183 -3.62 -17.11 -26.59
N LYS A 184 -4.74 -17.85 -26.65
CA LYS A 184 -6.01 -17.36 -27.25
C LYS A 184 -6.58 -16.13 -26.55
N LEU A 185 -6.35 -15.98 -25.24
CA LEU A 185 -6.76 -14.81 -24.46
C LEU A 185 -5.82 -13.61 -24.67
N GLY A 186 -4.73 -13.76 -25.43
CA GLY A 186 -3.82 -12.67 -25.77
C GLY A 186 -2.73 -12.43 -24.73
N LEU A 187 -2.28 -13.46 -24.01
CA LEU A 187 -1.20 -13.32 -23.02
C LEU A 187 0.08 -12.72 -23.63
N ASP A 188 0.46 -13.14 -24.84
CA ASP A 188 1.64 -12.62 -25.53
C ASP A 188 1.51 -11.12 -25.82
N GLN A 189 0.33 -10.69 -26.30
CA GLN A 189 0.03 -9.28 -26.55
C GLN A 189 0.04 -8.46 -25.25
N TYR A 190 -0.54 -9.00 -24.18
CA TYR A 190 -0.51 -8.36 -22.86
C TYR A 190 0.92 -8.15 -22.34
N LEU A 191 1.79 -9.15 -22.49
CA LEU A 191 3.19 -9.07 -22.07
C LEU A 191 3.97 -8.05 -22.90
N GLU A 192 3.74 -7.99 -24.22
CA GLU A 192 4.32 -6.99 -25.11
C GLU A 192 3.93 -5.58 -24.66
N TYR A 193 2.65 -5.33 -24.41
CA TYR A 193 2.14 -4.02 -23.99
C TYR A 193 2.63 -3.57 -22.60
N LYS A 194 2.84 -4.51 -21.67
CA LYS A 194 3.44 -4.22 -20.36
C LYS A 194 4.96 -4.01 -20.44
N GLY A 195 5.59 -4.15 -21.60
CA GLY A 195 7.04 -4.07 -21.76
C GLY A 195 7.77 -5.18 -21.03
N ALA A 196 7.14 -6.36 -20.89
CA ALA A 196 7.74 -7.48 -20.19
C ALA A 196 8.94 -8.00 -20.99
N VAL A 197 10.14 -7.90 -20.40
CA VAL A 197 11.33 -8.54 -20.94
C VAL A 197 11.19 -10.04 -20.70
N LYS A 198 11.31 -10.85 -21.76
CA LYS A 198 11.35 -12.31 -21.62
C LYS A 198 12.46 -12.67 -20.64
N ALA A 199 12.15 -13.47 -19.62
CA ALA A 199 13.16 -13.96 -18.70
C ALA A 199 14.19 -14.79 -19.49
N GLU A 200 15.45 -14.35 -19.46
CA GLU A 200 16.61 -15.12 -19.93
C GLU A 200 16.97 -16.25 -18.95
#